data_AF-A0A7S2DD49-F1
#
_entry.id   AF-A0A7S2DD49-F1
#
_cell.length_a   1.000
_cell.length_b   1.000
_cell.length_c   1.000
_cell.angle_alpha   90.00
_cell.angle_beta   90.00
_cell.angle_gamma   90.00
#
_symmetry.space_group_name_H-M   'P 1'
#
loop_
_entity.id
_entity.type
_entity.pdbx_description
1 polymer ?
#
loop_
_entity_poly.entity_id
_entity_poly.type
_entity_poly.pdbx_seq_one_letter_code
_entity_poly.pdbx_strand_id
1 'polypeptide(L)'
;APERAKRLAHEVLETEDKYCHLLKTMIQVYQNGSIENKTLTKNEADGVFGNVSEVLRVNSELLTKLKGQGEPIMTTARSFTQVSEFFNIYVSYCRNYPSALELLANRRAFDEAVDTWFKETCYNNKQTKGLRIE
;
A
#
# COMPACT_ATOMS: atom_id res chain seq x y z
N ALA A 1 -31.90 -10.15 3.91
CA ALA A 1 -30.69 -10.19 4.75
C ALA A 1 -29.50 -10.91 4.07
N PRO A 2 -29.64 -12.12 3.50
CA PRO A 2 -28.51 -12.87 2.92
C PRO A 2 -27.85 -12.19 1.71
N GLU A 3 -28.68 -11.61 0.83
CA GLU A 3 -28.20 -10.91 -0.37
C GLU A 3 -27.40 -9.64 -0.05
N ARG A 4 -27.63 -9.01 1.10
CA ARG A 4 -26.80 -7.87 1.53
C ARG A 4 -25.41 -8.34 1.94
N ALA A 5 -25.32 -9.43 2.70
CA ALA A 5 -24.04 -9.97 3.16
C ALA A 5 -23.17 -10.48 2.00
N LYS A 6 -23.77 -11.12 0.98
CA LYS A 6 -23.04 -11.49 -0.25
C LYS A 6 -22.49 -10.28 -1.01
N ARG A 7 -23.28 -9.20 -1.14
CA ARG A 7 -22.80 -7.96 -1.76
C ARG A 7 -21.62 -7.36 -1.00
N LEU A 8 -21.69 -7.34 0.33
CA LEU A 8 -20.60 -6.86 1.17
C LEU A 8 -19.33 -7.72 1.01
N ALA A 9 -19.46 -9.05 0.92
CA ALA A 9 -18.33 -9.93 0.68
C ALA A 9 -17.64 -9.64 -0.67
N HIS A 10 -18.42 -9.38 -1.73
CA HIS A 10 -17.87 -8.95 -3.02
C HIS A 10 -17.22 -7.56 -2.94
N GLU A 11 -17.83 -6.61 -2.24
CA GLU A 11 -17.27 -5.27 -2.03
C GLU A 11 -15.92 -5.34 -1.30
N VAL A 12 -15.80 -6.18 -0.27
CA VAL A 12 -14.53 -6.43 0.42
C VAL A 12 -13.48 -6.98 -0.54
N LEU A 13 -13.82 -7.97 -1.37
CA LEU A 13 -12.89 -8.51 -2.36
C LEU A 13 -12.44 -7.43 -3.37
N GLU A 14 -13.38 -6.64 -3.89
CA GLU A 14 -13.07 -5.59 -4.86
C GLU A 14 -12.20 -4.47 -4.28
N THR A 15 -12.49 -4.07 -3.04
CA THR A 15 -11.73 -3.03 -2.35
C THR A 15 -10.35 -3.55 -1.95
N GLU A 16 -10.22 -4.81 -1.57
CA GLU A 16 -8.93 -5.46 -1.27
C GLU A 16 -8.03 -5.58 -2.51
N ASP A 17 -8.61 -5.94 -3.67
CA ASP A 17 -7.87 -5.99 -4.95
C ASP A 17 -7.32 -4.62 -5.33
N LYS A 18 -8.16 -3.57 -5.20
CA LYS A 18 -7.76 -2.17 -5.41
C LYS A 18 -6.67 -1.76 -4.41
N TYR A 19 -6.79 -2.13 -3.15
CA TYR A 19 -5.83 -1.79 -2.11
C TYR A 19 -4.45 -2.43 -2.38
N CYS A 20 -4.41 -3.72 -2.70
CA CYS A 20 -3.18 -4.41 -3.09
C CYS A 20 -2.53 -3.77 -4.33
N HIS A 21 -3.34 -3.37 -5.32
CA HIS A 21 -2.85 -2.66 -6.48
C HIS A 21 -2.21 -1.32 -6.11
N LEU A 22 -2.83 -0.54 -5.23
CA LEU A 22 -2.28 0.74 -4.76
C LEU A 22 -0.96 0.54 -4.00
N LEU A 23 -0.88 -0.44 -3.09
CA LEU A 23 0.35 -0.76 -2.37
C LEU A 23 1.48 -1.16 -3.34
N LYS A 24 1.17 -1.96 -4.36
CA LYS A 24 2.13 -2.34 -5.39
C LYS A 24 2.59 -1.13 -6.20
N THR A 25 1.68 -0.26 -6.61
CA THR A 25 2.02 1.00 -7.28
C THR A 25 2.88 1.89 -6.40
N MET A 26 2.60 1.97 -5.10
CA MET A 26 3.40 2.74 -4.15
C MET A 26 4.86 2.25 -4.12
N ILE A 27 5.07 0.93 -4.05
CA ILE A 27 6.40 0.33 -4.07
C ILE A 27 7.09 0.53 -5.43
N GLN A 28 6.40 0.25 -6.54
CA GLN A 28 7.01 0.25 -7.85
C GLN A 28 7.31 1.66 -8.37
N VAL A 29 6.37 2.59 -8.23
CA VAL A 29 6.48 3.93 -8.81
C VAL A 29 7.21 4.88 -7.86
N TYR A 30 6.92 4.82 -6.56
CA TYR A 30 7.47 5.78 -5.62
C TYR A 30 8.72 5.24 -4.92
N GLN A 31 8.66 4.08 -4.26
CA GLN A 31 9.82 3.55 -3.53
C GLN A 31 10.98 3.23 -4.48
N ASN A 32 10.77 2.30 -5.42
CA ASN A 32 11.82 1.90 -6.35
C ASN A 32 12.19 3.03 -7.30
N GLY A 33 11.19 3.76 -7.82
CA GLY A 33 11.42 4.92 -8.69
C GLY A 33 12.30 5.98 -8.02
N SER A 34 12.12 6.25 -6.72
CA SER A 34 12.92 7.26 -6.02
C SER A 34 14.39 6.84 -5.86
N ILE A 35 14.63 5.54 -5.65
CA ILE A 35 15.97 4.97 -5.57
C ILE A 35 16.65 4.99 -6.94
N GLU A 36 15.94 4.58 -7.99
CA GLU A 36 16.46 4.53 -9.37
C GLU A 36 16.82 5.94 -9.89
N ASN A 37 15.99 6.93 -9.58
CA ASN A 37 16.23 8.33 -9.94
C ASN A 37 17.18 9.05 -8.97
N LYS A 38 17.67 8.35 -7.93
CA LYS A 38 18.57 8.89 -6.89
C LYS A 38 18.00 10.11 -6.16
N THR A 39 16.68 10.24 -6.10
CA THR A 39 16.01 11.31 -5.35
C THR A 39 16.01 11.00 -3.86
N LEU A 40 15.87 9.72 -3.52
CA LEU A 40 16.07 9.18 -2.17
C LEU A 40 17.16 8.10 -2.22
N THR A 41 17.99 8.07 -1.18
CA THR A 41 18.84 6.92 -0.90
C THR A 41 17.99 5.73 -0.46
N LYS A 42 18.55 4.51 -0.51
CA LYS A 42 17.85 3.32 -0.04
C LYS A 42 17.39 3.45 1.42
N ASN A 43 18.23 4.01 2.30
CA ASN A 43 17.88 4.19 3.71
C ASN A 43 16.75 5.21 3.91
N GLU A 44 16.75 6.30 3.12
CA GLU A 44 15.67 7.28 3.17
C GLU A 44 14.37 6.71 2.63
N ALA A 45 14.42 5.95 1.53
CA ALA A 45 13.26 5.24 1.01
C ALA A 45 12.73 4.24 2.04
N ASP A 46 13.58 3.43 2.68
CA ASP A 46 13.15 2.52 3.74
C ASP A 46 12.53 3.27 4.94
N GLY A 47 13.02 4.48 5.25
CA GLY A 47 12.43 5.36 6.26
C GLY A 47 11.06 5.93 5.88
N VAL A 48 10.88 6.35 4.63
CA VAL A 48 9.62 6.93 4.11
C VAL A 48 8.55 5.85 3.91
N PHE A 49 8.92 4.69 3.34
CA PHE A 49 7.97 3.64 3.00
C PHE A 49 7.82 2.57 4.09
N GLY A 50 8.71 2.55 5.08
CA GLY A 50 8.69 1.61 6.18
C GLY A 50 8.64 0.16 5.69
N ASN A 51 7.82 -0.64 6.35
CA ASN A 51 7.61 -2.04 5.98
C ASN A 51 6.44 -2.27 5.01
N VAL A 52 6.18 -1.33 4.08
CA VAL A 52 5.10 -1.47 3.08
C VAL A 52 5.15 -2.80 2.31
N SER A 53 6.34 -3.32 2.01
CA SER A 53 6.48 -4.59 1.29
C SER A 53 5.92 -5.78 2.07
N GLU A 54 6.06 -5.76 3.41
CA GLU A 54 5.44 -6.75 4.28
C GLU A 54 3.93 -6.58 4.31
N VAL A 55 3.44 -5.33 4.35
CA VAL A 55 2.02 -5.00 4.28
C VAL A 55 1.43 -5.55 2.98
N LEU A 56 2.04 -5.26 1.82
CA LEU A 56 1.58 -5.80 0.54
C LEU A 56 1.59 -7.33 0.53
N ARG A 57 2.60 -7.98 1.11
CA ARG A 57 2.69 -9.45 1.15
C ARG A 57 1.49 -10.05 1.88
N VAL A 58 1.16 -9.54 3.06
CA VAL A 58 0.04 -10.04 3.88
C VAL A 58 -1.30 -9.79 3.20
N ASN A 59 -1.52 -8.60 2.63
CA ASN A 59 -2.77 -8.30 1.92
C ASN A 59 -2.89 -9.08 0.60
N SER A 60 -1.79 -9.36 -0.09
CA SER A 60 -1.81 -10.22 -1.28
C SER A 60 -2.18 -11.67 -0.95
N GLU A 61 -1.73 -12.16 0.21
CA GLU A 61 -2.15 -13.46 0.72
C GLU A 61 -3.65 -13.46 1.08
N LEU A 62 -4.13 -12.41 1.76
CA LEU A 62 -5.55 -12.21 2.04
C LEU A 62 -6.39 -12.20 0.75
N LEU A 63 -5.99 -11.41 -0.23
CA LEU A 63 -6.64 -11.32 -1.53
C LEU A 63 -6.71 -12.67 -2.25
N THR A 64 -5.63 -13.46 -2.19
CA THR A 64 -5.58 -14.80 -2.77
C THR A 64 -6.61 -15.72 -2.12
N LYS A 65 -6.76 -15.65 -0.79
CA LYS A 65 -7.76 -16.42 -0.03
C LYS A 65 -9.19 -15.93 -0.32
N LEU A 66 -9.39 -14.61 -0.43
CA LEU A 66 -10.70 -14.02 -0.78
C LEU A 66 -11.17 -14.40 -2.19
N LYS A 67 -10.25 -14.59 -3.15
CA LYS A 67 -10.55 -15.11 -4.49
C LYS A 67 -10.86 -16.62 -4.53
N GLY A 68 -10.79 -17.29 -3.38
CA GLY A 68 -11.05 -18.73 -3.27
C GLY A 68 -12.49 -19.11 -3.63
N GLN A 69 -12.67 -20.37 -4.03
CA GLN A 69 -14.00 -20.89 -4.36
C GLN A 69 -14.79 -21.22 -3.08
N GLY A 70 -16.06 -20.82 -3.03
CA GLY A 70 -16.94 -21.10 -1.90
C GLY A 70 -18.09 -20.12 -1.78
N GLU A 71 -18.85 -20.24 -0.69
CA GLU A 71 -19.85 -19.23 -0.32
C GLU A 71 -19.12 -17.94 0.10
N PRO A 72 -19.44 -16.77 -0.49
CA PRO A 72 -18.65 -15.55 -0.30
C PRO A 72 -18.44 -15.14 1.16
N ILE A 73 -19.46 -15.24 2.01
CA ILE A 73 -19.40 -14.82 3.42
C ILE A 73 -18.45 -15.73 4.19
N MET A 74 -18.56 -17.04 4.00
CA MET A 74 -17.69 -18.02 4.65
C MET A 74 -16.24 -17.89 4.17
N THR A 75 -16.03 -17.66 2.88
CA THR A 75 -14.69 -17.40 2.31
C THR A 75 -14.09 -16.15 2.93
N THR A 76 -14.84 -15.04 3.03
CA THR A 76 -14.36 -13.82 3.68
C THR A 76 -14.00 -14.06 5.14
N ALA A 77 -14.91 -14.62 5.95
CA ALA A 77 -14.67 -14.86 7.38
C ALA A 77 -13.42 -15.72 7.60
N ARG A 78 -13.31 -16.84 6.88
CA ARG A 78 -12.15 -17.75 6.99
C ARG A 78 -10.85 -17.07 6.57
N SER A 79 -10.88 -16.28 5.50
CA SER A 79 -9.68 -15.58 4.99
C SER A 79 -9.13 -14.62 6.04
N PHE A 80 -9.99 -13.80 6.66
CA PHE A 80 -9.57 -12.88 7.72
C PHE A 80 -9.07 -13.59 8.97
N THR A 81 -9.73 -14.68 9.41
CA THR A 81 -9.26 -15.47 10.56
C THR A 81 -7.88 -16.10 10.32
N GLN A 82 -7.59 -16.54 9.09
CA GLN A 82 -6.29 -17.14 8.76
C GLN A 82 -5.14 -16.13 8.71
N VAL A 83 -5.45 -14.86 8.43
CA VAL A 83 -4.44 -13.81 8.23
C VAL A 83 -4.31 -12.90 9.45
N SER A 84 -5.24 -12.98 10.41
CA SER A 84 -5.32 -12.04 11.55
C SER A 84 -4.06 -11.96 12.40
N GLU A 85 -3.31 -13.05 12.54
CA GLU A 85 -2.05 -13.08 13.31
C GLU A 85 -0.96 -12.22 12.67
N PHE A 86 -1.02 -12.03 11.34
CA PHE A 86 -0.06 -11.24 10.58
C PHE A 86 -0.41 -9.75 10.51
N PHE A 87 -1.56 -9.32 11.05
CA PHE A 87 -1.90 -7.89 11.07
C PHE A 87 -1.08 -7.08 12.08
N ASN A 88 -0.28 -7.73 12.92
CA ASN A 88 0.69 -7.05 13.79
C ASN A 88 1.69 -6.18 13.03
N ILE A 89 1.98 -6.48 11.75
CA ILE A 89 2.88 -5.67 10.91
C ILE A 89 2.39 -4.24 10.72
N TYR A 90 1.07 -4.01 10.80
CA TYR A 90 0.48 -2.67 10.68
C TYR A 90 0.82 -1.80 11.89
N VAL A 91 1.12 -2.38 13.05
CA VAL A 91 1.58 -1.61 14.22
C VAL A 91 2.90 -0.93 13.88
N SER A 92 3.85 -1.67 13.29
CA SER A 92 5.13 -1.11 12.86
C SER A 92 4.96 -0.07 11.74
N TYR A 93 4.12 -0.37 10.75
CA TYR A 93 3.85 0.53 9.63
C TYR A 93 3.25 1.87 10.10
N CYS A 94 2.18 1.81 10.89
CA CYS A 94 1.49 2.99 11.40
C CYS A 94 2.35 3.77 12.40
N ARG A 95 3.17 3.08 13.20
CA ARG A 95 4.11 3.74 14.11
C ARG A 95 5.17 4.53 13.37
N ASN A 96 5.59 4.09 12.18
CA ASN A 96 6.57 4.77 11.35
C ASN A 96 5.99 5.98 10.60
N TYR A 97 4.67 6.07 10.44
CA TYR A 97 4.02 7.06 9.58
C TYR A 97 4.38 8.53 9.89
N PRO A 98 4.38 9.00 11.16
CA PRO A 98 4.76 10.39 11.46
C PRO A 98 6.20 10.71 11.04
N SER A 99 7.13 9.80 11.34
CA SER A 99 8.55 9.96 10.98
C SER A 99 8.79 9.89 9.47
N ALA A 100 8.03 9.04 8.77
CA ALA A 100 8.06 8.97 7.31
C ALA A 100 7.65 10.30 6.66
N LEU A 101 6.58 10.92 7.14
CA LEU A 101 6.12 12.23 6.64
C LEU A 101 7.14 13.33 6.91
N GLU A 102 7.72 13.36 8.11
CA GLU A 102 8.76 14.34 8.46
C GLU A 102 10.00 14.20 7.56
N LEU A 103 10.47 12.96 7.34
CA LEU A 103 11.60 12.69 6.46
C LEU A 103 11.32 13.12 5.03
N LEU A 104 10.14 12.79 4.49
CA LEU A 104 9.74 13.18 3.15
C LEU A 104 9.65 14.70 3.00
N ALA A 105 9.05 15.39 3.97
CA ALA A 105 8.94 16.84 3.97
C ALA A 105 10.34 17.50 4.01
N ASN A 106 11.23 17.01 4.86
CA ASN A 106 12.60 17.50 4.97
C ASN A 106 13.39 17.31 3.67
N ARG A 107 13.24 16.16 2.99
CA ARG A 107 13.92 15.91 1.71
C ARG A 107 13.42 16.82 0.60
N ARG A 108 12.11 17.08 0.52
CA ARG A 108 11.54 18.02 -0.46
C ARG A 108 11.92 19.48 -0.18
N ALA A 109 12.04 19.86 1.10
CA ALA A 109 12.47 21.20 1.47
C ALA A 109 13.97 21.43 1.19
N PHE A 110 14.78 20.38 1.32
CA PHE A 110 16.23 20.47 1.08
C PHE A 110 16.61 20.40 -0.41
N ASP A 111 15.83 19.67 -1.21
CA ASP A 111 16.15 19.41 -2.61
C ASP A 111 14.90 19.55 -3.51
N GLU A 112 14.84 20.65 -4.25
CA GLU A 112 13.76 20.97 -5.17
C GLU A 112 13.64 19.94 -6.32
N ALA A 113 14.72 19.24 -6.67
CA ALA A 113 14.67 18.19 -7.68
C ALA A 113 13.87 16.97 -7.19
N VAL A 114 13.89 16.69 -5.89
CA VAL A 114 13.07 15.63 -5.27
C VAL A 114 11.59 15.99 -5.39
N ASP A 115 11.23 17.22 -5.03
CA ASP A 115 9.84 17.71 -5.10
C ASP A 115 9.32 17.75 -6.55
N THR A 116 10.15 18.22 -7.48
CA THR A 116 9.86 18.24 -8.92
C THR A 116 9.64 16.83 -9.45
N TRP A 117 10.50 15.88 -9.08
CA TRP A 117 10.36 14.49 -9.53
C TRP A 117 9.05 13.85 -9.04
N PHE A 118 8.67 14.03 -7.77
CA PHE A 118 7.39 13.51 -7.26
C PHE A 118 6.19 14.13 -8.00
N LYS A 119 6.22 15.44 -8.26
CA LYS A 119 5.16 16.16 -8.97
C LYS A 119 5.04 15.76 -10.44
N GLU A 120 6.16 15.73 -11.16
CA GLU A 120 6.16 15.57 -12.61
C GLU A 120 6.15 14.12 -13.06
N THR A 121 6.80 13.22 -12.30
CA THR A 121 6.99 11.82 -12.70
C THR A 121 5.99 10.90 -11.99
N CYS A 122 5.79 11.07 -10.69
CA CYS A 122 4.92 10.15 -9.94
C CYS A 122 3.44 10.51 -10.04
N TYR A 123 3.07 11.79 -9.90
CA TYR A 123 1.65 12.18 -9.93
C TYR A 123 1.02 12.14 -11.34
N ASN A 124 1.85 12.26 -12.37
CA ASN A 124 1.40 12.10 -13.76
C ASN A 124 1.40 10.65 -14.25
N ASN A 125 1.87 9.70 -13.43
CA ASN A 125 1.89 8.30 -13.81
C ASN A 125 0.45 7.74 -13.86
N LYS A 126 0.10 7.08 -14.98
CA LYS A 126 -1.24 6.49 -15.18
C LYS A 126 -1.60 5.47 -14.09
N GLN A 127 -0.61 4.82 -13.47
CA GLN A 127 -0.81 3.83 -12.41
C GLN A 127 -1.18 4.46 -11.07
N THR A 128 -0.74 5.69 -10.80
CA THR A 128 -0.96 6.38 -9.53
C THR A 128 -2.30 7.12 -9.50
N LYS A 129 -2.91 7.33 -10.67
CA LYS A 129 -4.18 8.07 -10.84
C LYS A 129 -4.16 9.46 -10.15
N GLY A 130 -2.97 10.07 -10.03
CA GLY A 130 -2.78 11.35 -9.35
C GLY A 130 -2.81 11.29 -7.82
N LEU A 131 -2.80 10.10 -7.22
CA LEU A 131 -2.70 9.96 -5.76
C LEU A 131 -1.35 10.46 -5.27
N ARG A 132 -1.39 11.28 -4.23
CA ARG A 132 -0.18 11.74 -3.55
C ARG A 132 0.24 10.70 -2.52
N ILE A 133 1.52 10.73 -2.19
CA ILE A 133 2.11 9.85 -1.18
C ILE A 133 1.91 10.40 0.25
N GLU A 134 1.42 11.64 0.37
CA GLU A 134 1.08 12.34 1.62
C GLU A 134 -0.43 12.44 1.86
#